data_AF-A0A3N5Q9Q6-F1
#
_entry.id   AF-A0A3N5Q9Q6-F1
#
_cell.length_a   1.000
_cell.length_b   1.000
_cell.length_c   1.000
_cell.angle_alpha   90.00
_cell.angle_beta   90.00
_cell.angle_gamma   90.00
#
_symmetry.space_group_name_H-M   'P 1'
#
loop_
_entity.id
_entity.type
_entity.pdbx_description
1 polymer ?
#
loop_
_entity_poly.entity_id
_entity_poly.type
_entity_poly.pdbx_seq_one_letter_code
_entity_poly.pdbx_strand_id
1 'polypeptide(L)'
;KAENKNPETQRESFTELLGKLANNSAAVFHDEIELVFQRIREKVSVVHSGALTVVTGAFISFAAFLSLCAALVIELTSYMPPVIAALATGAALGLIGIVMVFIGYKQLKKSIPKT
;
A
#
# COMPACT_ATOMS: atom_id res chain seq x y z
N LYS A 1 -18.52 -52.69 49.74
CA LYS A 1 -18.19 -52.87 48.29
C LYS A 1 -18.96 -51.81 47.51
N ALA A 2 -18.26 -51.08 46.63
CA ALA A 2 -18.75 -50.13 45.61
C ALA A 2 -19.19 -48.73 46.07
N GLU A 3 -18.21 -47.83 46.22
CA GLU A 3 -18.40 -46.39 46.08
C GLU A 3 -18.39 -46.06 44.58
N ASN A 4 -19.55 -45.71 44.02
CA ASN A 4 -19.72 -45.32 42.62
C ASN A 4 -19.34 -43.84 42.47
N LYS A 5 -18.10 -43.57 42.07
CA LYS A 5 -17.61 -42.24 41.70
C LYS A 5 -18.06 -41.92 40.27
N ASN A 6 -19.15 -41.18 40.15
CA ASN A 6 -19.66 -40.70 38.87
C ASN A 6 -18.66 -39.68 38.26
N PRO A 7 -18.10 -39.92 37.05
CA PRO A 7 -17.11 -39.05 36.41
C PRO A 7 -17.70 -37.79 35.73
N GLU A 8 -19.01 -37.58 35.78
CA GLU A 8 -19.69 -36.53 35.01
C GLU A 8 -19.53 -35.12 35.60
N THR A 9 -19.42 -34.97 36.92
CA THR A 9 -19.39 -33.65 37.60
C THR A 9 -18.08 -32.88 37.39
N GLN A 10 -16.97 -33.56 37.08
CA GLN A 10 -15.68 -32.89 36.88
C GLN A 10 -15.55 -32.31 35.45
N ARG A 11 -16.22 -32.92 34.47
CA ARG A 11 -16.26 -32.45 33.07
C ARG A 11 -17.02 -31.14 32.92
N GLU A 12 -18.07 -30.94 33.71
CA GLU A 12 -18.83 -29.69 33.73
C GLU A 12 -17.97 -28.52 34.20
N SER A 13 -17.16 -28.69 35.25
CA SER A 13 -16.29 -27.62 35.78
C SER A 13 -15.20 -27.18 34.79
N PHE A 14 -14.50 -28.11 34.12
CA PHE A 14 -13.50 -27.76 33.10
C PHE A 14 -14.14 -27.12 31.86
N THR A 15 -15.33 -27.56 31.47
CA THR A 15 -16.08 -26.99 30.35
C THR A 15 -16.60 -25.59 30.70
N GLU A 16 -17.01 -25.36 31.93
CA GLU A 16 -17.49 -24.06 32.42
C GLU A 16 -16.34 -23.04 32.58
N LEU A 17 -15.16 -23.49 33.03
CA LEU A 17 -13.96 -22.65 33.10
C LEU A 17 -13.43 -22.29 31.71
N LEU A 18 -13.41 -23.23 30.76
CA LEU A 18 -13.08 -22.96 29.36
C LEU A 18 -14.13 -22.05 28.70
N GLY A 19 -15.41 -22.21 29.02
CA GLY A 19 -16.49 -21.32 28.58
C GLY A 19 -16.29 -19.90 29.10
N LYS A 20 -15.92 -19.73 30.38
CA LYS A 20 -15.60 -18.42 30.97
C LYS A 20 -14.34 -17.80 30.36
N LEU A 21 -13.31 -18.60 30.06
CA LEU A 21 -12.08 -18.11 29.42
C LEU A 21 -12.29 -17.73 27.95
N ALA A 22 -13.09 -18.50 27.21
CA ALA A 22 -13.47 -18.21 25.83
C ALA A 22 -14.35 -16.96 25.75
N ASN A 23 -15.30 -16.79 26.68
CA ASN A 23 -16.16 -15.63 26.74
C ASN A 23 -15.40 -14.36 27.13
N ASN A 24 -14.44 -14.46 28.06
CA ASN A 24 -13.60 -13.34 28.47
C ASN A 24 -12.52 -12.99 27.42
N SER A 25 -11.99 -13.98 26.69
CA SER A 25 -11.06 -13.74 25.58
C SER A 25 -11.77 -13.14 24.37
N ALA A 26 -12.99 -13.61 24.05
CA ALA A 26 -13.80 -13.06 22.97
C ALA A 26 -14.16 -11.59 23.21
N ALA A 27 -14.38 -11.19 24.48
CA ALA A 27 -14.60 -9.79 24.84
C ALA A 27 -13.37 -8.91 24.55
N VAL A 28 -12.16 -9.37 24.91
CA VAL A 28 -10.90 -8.65 24.64
C VAL A 28 -10.61 -8.54 23.13
N PHE A 29 -10.92 -9.59 22.35
CA PHE A 29 -10.79 -9.54 20.89
C PHE A 29 -11.79 -8.56 20.25
N HIS A 30 -13.01 -8.42 20.80
CA HIS A 30 -13.99 -7.49 20.26
C HIS A 30 -13.52 -6.04 20.40
N ASP A 31 -12.98 -5.70 21.58
CA ASP A 31 -12.45 -4.37 21.87
C ASP A 31 -11.20 -4.04 21.04
N GLU A 32 -10.31 -5.02 20.81
CA GLU A 32 -9.15 -4.86 19.93
C GLU A 32 -9.55 -4.69 18.47
N ILE A 33 -10.59 -5.39 18.00
CA ILE A 33 -11.11 -5.26 16.62
C ILE A 33 -11.69 -3.86 16.38
N GLU A 34 -12.45 -3.33 17.35
CA GLU A 34 -13.02 -1.98 17.27
C GLU A 34 -11.93 -0.90 17.23
N LEU A 35 -10.89 -1.04 18.08
CA LEU A 35 -9.72 -0.18 18.06
C LEU A 35 -8.91 -0.27 16.76
N VAL A 36 -8.74 -1.47 16.20
CA VAL A 36 -8.07 -1.69 14.91
C VAL A 36 -8.85 -1.00 13.78
N PHE A 37 -10.18 -1.10 13.78
CA PHE A 37 -11.03 -0.40 12.80
C PHE A 37 -10.90 1.12 12.92
N GLN A 38 -10.86 1.65 14.14
CA GLN A 38 -10.62 3.07 14.38
C GLN A 38 -9.26 3.52 13.83
N ARG A 39 -8.19 2.76 14.14
CA ARG A 39 -6.83 3.05 13.65
C ARG A 39 -6.73 3.00 12.13
N ILE A 40 -7.45 2.09 11.48
CA ILE A 40 -7.53 2.00 10.02
C ILE A 40 -8.23 3.26 9.47
N ARG A 41 -9.35 3.66 10.06
CA ARG A 41 -10.08 4.88 9.67
C ARG A 41 -9.24 6.15 9.82
N GLU A 42 -8.47 6.22 10.91
CA GLU A 42 -7.56 7.33 11.18
C GLU A 42 -6.40 7.37 10.19
N LYS A 43 -5.76 6.22 9.89
CA LYS A 43 -4.75 6.12 8.82
C LYS A 43 -5.30 6.50 7.45
N VAL A 44 -6.53 6.09 7.11
CA VAL A 44 -7.19 6.45 5.84
C VAL A 44 -7.48 7.95 5.77
N SER A 45 -7.89 8.57 6.87
CA SER A 45 -8.12 10.02 6.95
C SER A 45 -6.82 10.82 6.72
N VAL A 46 -5.70 10.38 7.31
CA VAL A 46 -4.38 10.99 7.10
C VAL A 46 -3.92 10.84 5.65
N VAL A 47 -4.18 9.68 5.02
CA VAL A 47 -3.89 9.47 3.59
C VAL A 47 -4.72 10.41 2.70
N HIS A 48 -5.97 10.72 3.05
CA HIS A 48 -6.80 11.63 2.28
C HIS A 48 -6.27 13.08 2.27
N SER A 49 -5.79 13.57 3.42
CA SER A 49 -5.20 14.92 3.50
C SER A 49 -3.86 15.01 2.76
N GLY A 50 -3.04 13.96 2.84
CA GLY A 50 -1.78 13.87 2.07
C GLY A 50 -1.99 13.67 0.56
N ALA A 51 -3.08 13.02 0.15
CA ALA A 51 -3.34 12.74 -1.26
C ALA A 51 -3.51 14.03 -2.09
N LEU A 52 -4.19 15.05 -1.53
CA LEU A 52 -4.44 16.30 -2.25
C LEU A 52 -3.12 17.05 -2.53
N THR A 53 -2.23 17.13 -1.53
CA THR A 53 -0.92 17.79 -1.68
C THR A 53 0.00 17.02 -2.62
N VAL A 54 -0.05 15.69 -2.61
CA VAL A 54 0.70 14.83 -3.55
C VAL A 54 0.23 15.07 -4.99
N VAL A 55 -1.08 15.14 -5.24
CA VAL A 55 -1.61 15.41 -6.58
C VAL A 55 -1.19 16.79 -7.07
N THR A 56 -1.36 17.83 -6.25
CA THR A 56 -0.94 19.20 -6.62
C THR A 56 0.57 19.28 -6.87
N GLY A 57 1.38 18.65 -6.01
CA GLY A 57 2.83 18.57 -6.19
C GLY A 57 3.23 17.83 -7.46
N ALA A 58 2.52 16.75 -7.81
CA ALA A 58 2.74 16.01 -9.04
C ALA A 58 2.44 16.87 -10.28
N PHE A 59 1.35 17.66 -10.27
CA PHE A 59 1.04 18.59 -11.35
C PHE A 59 2.11 19.68 -11.52
N ILE A 60 2.57 20.28 -10.42
CA ILE A 60 3.64 21.29 -10.46
C ILE A 60 4.94 20.68 -10.97
N SER A 61 5.31 19.50 -10.47
CA SER A 61 6.50 18.77 -10.92
C SER A 61 6.42 18.40 -12.39
N PHE A 62 5.23 18.00 -12.87
CA PHE A 62 4.99 17.70 -14.27
C PHE A 62 5.15 18.95 -15.15
N ALA A 63 4.60 20.10 -14.74
CA ALA A 63 4.78 21.36 -15.45
C ALA A 63 6.26 21.78 -15.50
N ALA A 64 6.98 21.65 -14.38
CA ALA A 64 8.41 21.93 -14.32
C ALA A 64 9.22 20.99 -15.24
N PHE A 65 8.85 19.71 -15.29
CA PHE A 65 9.48 18.73 -16.18
C PHE A 65 9.27 19.06 -17.66
N LEU A 66 8.06 19.48 -18.06
CA LEU A 66 7.81 19.94 -19.42
C LEU A 66 8.66 21.16 -19.80
N SER A 67 8.81 22.10 -18.87
CA SER A 67 9.70 23.26 -19.05
C SER A 67 11.16 22.84 -19.23
N LEU A 68 11.62 21.86 -18.43
CA LEU A 68 12.97 21.30 -18.56
C LEU A 68 13.17 20.62 -19.93
N CYS A 69 12.19 19.85 -20.41
CA CYS A 69 12.22 19.25 -21.73
C CYS A 69 12.31 20.31 -22.84
N ALA A 70 11.54 21.40 -22.73
CA ALA A 70 11.60 22.50 -23.68
C ALA A 70 12.99 23.18 -23.68
N ALA A 71 13.55 23.45 -22.50
CA ALA A 71 14.89 24.01 -22.36
C ALA A 71 15.95 23.10 -23.00
N LEU A 72 15.87 21.78 -22.78
CA LEU A 72 16.80 20.79 -23.32
C LEU A 72 16.73 20.72 -24.85
N VAL A 73 15.53 20.81 -25.42
CA VAL A 73 15.34 20.90 -26.88
C VAL A 73 15.96 22.19 -27.42
N ILE A 74 15.71 23.35 -26.77
CA ILE A 74 16.25 24.64 -27.20
C ILE A 74 17.79 24.63 -27.16
N GLU A 75 18.38 24.14 -26.07
CA GLU A 75 19.84 24.01 -25.96
C GLU A 75 20.40 23.14 -27.08
N LEU A 76 19.77 21.99 -27.34
CA LEU A 76 20.22 21.07 -28.39
C LEU A 76 20.01 21.63 -29.79
N THR A 77 19.01 22.50 -30.01
CA THR A 77 18.81 23.17 -31.30
C THR A 77 19.97 24.09 -31.70
N SER A 78 20.81 24.52 -30.73
CA SER A 78 22.02 25.29 -31.04
C SER A 78 23.10 24.44 -31.74
N TYR A 79 23.02 23.12 -31.62
CA TYR A 79 23.97 22.17 -32.21
C TYR A 79 23.42 21.41 -33.42
N MET A 80 22.09 21.28 -33.55
CA MET A 80 21.45 20.49 -34.61
C MET A 80 20.07 21.02 -34.99
N PRO A 81 19.50 20.61 -36.15
CA PRO A 81 18.16 21.03 -36.56
C PRO A 81 17.08 20.72 -35.50
N PRO A 82 16.05 21.57 -35.35
CA PRO A 82 15.03 21.43 -34.31
C PRO A 82 14.33 20.07 -34.29
N VAL A 83 14.09 19.50 -35.47
CA VAL A 83 13.43 18.21 -35.64
C VAL A 83 14.27 17.08 -35.03
N ILE A 84 15.58 17.10 -35.26
CA ILE A 84 16.50 16.07 -34.78
C ILE A 84 16.71 16.22 -33.27
N ALA A 85 16.83 17.45 -32.77
CA ALA A 85 16.93 17.73 -31.34
C ALA A 85 15.69 17.26 -30.55
N ALA A 86 14.49 17.54 -31.08
CA ALA A 86 13.24 17.10 -30.46
C ALA A 86 13.13 15.56 -30.46
N LEU A 87 13.50 14.90 -31.57
CA LEU A 87 13.50 13.44 -31.66
C LEU A 87 14.52 12.81 -30.70
N ALA A 88 15.74 13.34 -30.63
CA ALA A 88 16.78 12.83 -29.74
C ALA A 88 16.38 12.97 -28.26
N THR A 89 15.85 14.14 -27.87
CA THR A 89 15.38 14.40 -26.51
C THR A 89 14.21 13.49 -26.15
N GLY A 90 13.22 13.37 -27.06
CA GLY A 90 12.07 12.48 -26.89
C GLY A 90 12.48 11.00 -26.83
N ALA A 91 13.43 10.56 -27.64
CA ALA A 91 13.95 9.20 -27.62
C ALA A 91 14.66 8.89 -26.29
N ALA A 92 15.52 9.80 -25.81
CA ALA A 92 16.22 9.64 -24.54
C ALA A 92 15.23 9.53 -23.35
N LEU A 93 14.26 10.45 -23.29
CA LEU A 93 13.20 10.43 -22.26
C LEU A 93 12.31 9.20 -22.36
N GLY A 94 11.94 8.79 -23.58
CA GLY A 94 11.17 7.59 -23.84
C GLY A 94 11.87 6.32 -23.35
N LEU A 95 13.19 6.24 -23.55
CA LEU A 95 14.01 5.11 -23.11
C LEU A 95 14.03 5.00 -21.57
N ILE A 96 14.17 6.13 -20.88
CA ILE A 96 14.07 6.20 -19.41
C ILE A 96 12.67 5.78 -18.96
N GLY A 97 11.62 6.29 -19.61
CA GLY A 97 10.23 5.93 -19.31
C GLY A 97 9.95 4.43 -19.45
N ILE A 98 10.45 3.82 -20.53
CA ILE A 98 10.34 2.37 -20.76
C ILE A 98 11.00 1.59 -19.62
N VAL A 99 12.23 1.95 -19.23
CA VAL A 99 12.94 1.29 -18.11
C VAL A 99 12.12 1.40 -16.82
N MET A 100 11.56 2.58 -16.54
CA MET A 100 10.76 2.81 -15.34
C MET A 100 9.47 1.99 -15.33
N VAL A 101 8.78 1.88 -16.48
CA VAL A 101 7.61 1.00 -16.66
C VAL A 101 7.99 -0.46 -16.44
N PHE A 102 9.12 -0.92 -16.99
CA PHE A 102 9.58 -2.29 -16.78
C PHE A 102 9.85 -2.59 -15.30
N ILE A 103 10.47 -1.66 -14.58
CA ILE A 103 10.72 -1.80 -13.14
C ILE A 103 9.39 -1.86 -12.39
N GLY A 104 8.46 -0.93 -12.67
CA GLY A 104 7.15 -0.90 -12.06
C GLY A 104 6.35 -2.18 -12.30
N TYR A 105 6.32 -2.66 -13.55
CA TYR A 105 5.67 -3.90 -13.93
C TYR A 105 6.28 -5.12 -13.19
N LYS A 106 7.61 -5.17 -13.08
CA LYS A 106 8.31 -6.25 -12.36
C LYS A 106 7.99 -6.23 -10.86
N GLN A 107 7.88 -5.05 -10.26
CA GLN A 107 7.51 -4.88 -8.85
C GLN A 107 6.05 -5.33 -8.61
N LEU A 108 5.11 -4.90 -9.46
CA LEU A 108 3.71 -5.31 -9.39
C LEU A 108 3.54 -6.82 -9.54
N LYS A 109 4.24 -7.42 -10.51
CA LYS A 109 4.24 -8.87 -10.72
C LYS A 109 4.82 -9.65 -9.54
N LYS A 110 5.79 -9.07 -8.81
CA LYS A 110 6.36 -9.67 -7.60
C LYS A 110 5.41 -9.58 -6.40
N SER A 111 4.62 -8.51 -6.31
CA SER A 111 3.66 -8.29 -5.21
C SER A 111 2.36 -9.09 -5.33
N ILE A 112 2.04 -9.64 -6.51
CA ILE A 112 0.89 -10.54 -6.67
C ILE A 112 1.36 -11.95 -6.26
N PRO A 113 0.86 -12.51 -5.13
CA PRO A 113 1.20 -13.88 -4.74
C PRO A 113 0.73 -14.83 -5.83
N LYS A 114 1.61 -15.75 -6.26
CA LYS A 114 1.22 -16.85 -7.16
C LYS A 114 0.27 -17.76 -6.40
N THR A 115 -1.02 -17.71 -6.75
CA THR A 115 -2.01 -18.73 -6.38
C THR A 115 -1.64 -20.06 -7.00
#